data_AF-A0A6P7HH15-F1
#
_entry.id   AF-A0A6P7HH15-F1
#
_cell.length_a   1.000
_cell.length_b   1.000
_cell.length_c   1.000
_cell.angle_alpha   90.00
_cell.angle_beta   90.00
_cell.angle_gamma   90.00
#
_symmetry.space_group_name_H-M   'P 1'
#
loop_
_entity.id
_entity.type
_entity.pdbx_description
1 polymer ?
#
loop_
_entity_poly.entity_id
_entity_poly.type
_entity_poly.pdbx_seq_one_letter_code
_entity_poly.pdbx_strand_id
1 'polypeptide(L)'
;IINNIISHLLLDERRRSQSQNFNDVNQLFLGNLPHNATEDELRNIFSDYGNIIDLRVHSKPPKSGGPPGARAPPNYGFITYETQQAVENCLRAKVS
;
A
#
# COMPACT_ATOMS: atom_id res chain seq x y z
N ILE A 1 9.58 6.07 -29.56
CA ILE A 1 9.12 6.76 -28.32
C ILE A 1 8.04 5.95 -27.58
N ILE A 2 7.33 5.01 -28.23
CA ILE A 2 6.28 4.18 -27.61
C ILE A 2 6.83 2.94 -26.84
N ASN A 3 8.08 2.53 -27.09
CA ASN A 3 8.60 1.24 -26.59
C ASN A 3 8.96 1.19 -25.09
N ASN A 4 8.86 2.29 -24.34
CA ASN A 4 9.15 2.27 -22.90
C ASN A 4 7.93 2.00 -22.01
N ILE A 5 6.73 1.89 -22.57
CA ILE A 5 5.52 1.56 -21.81
C ILE A 5 5.37 0.04 -21.67
N ILE A 6 5.81 -0.72 -22.68
CA ILE A 6 5.67 -2.20 -22.70
C ILE A 6 6.65 -2.90 -21.74
N SER A 7 7.81 -2.29 -21.42
CA SER A 7 8.72 -2.90 -20.43
C SER A 7 8.16 -2.90 -19.00
N HIS A 8 7.22 -2.02 -18.68
CA HIS A 8 6.54 -2.03 -17.38
C HIS A 8 5.47 -3.13 -17.29
N LEU A 9 5.01 -3.68 -18.42
CA LEU A 9 4.07 -4.80 -18.45
C LEU A 9 4.75 -6.15 -18.22
N LEU A 10 6.05 -6.29 -18.49
CA LEU A 10 6.77 -7.57 -18.30
C LEU A 10 7.41 -7.73 -16.90
N LEU A 11 7.66 -6.62 -16.21
CA LEU A 11 8.12 -6.66 -14.80
C LEU A 11 6.97 -6.87 -13.83
N ASP A 12 5.73 -6.80 -14.31
CA ASP A 12 4.52 -7.19 -13.61
C ASP A 12 4.07 -8.66 -13.86
N GLU A 13 5.02 -9.61 -14.11
CA GLU A 13 4.80 -11.09 -13.95
C GLU A 13 5.49 -11.90 -12.78
N ARG A 14 6.50 -11.39 -12.05
CA ARG A 14 7.19 -12.03 -10.88
C ARG A 14 6.75 -11.77 -9.40
N ARG A 15 5.61 -11.15 -9.06
CA ARG A 15 5.10 -10.92 -7.66
C ARG A 15 3.57 -11.07 -7.49
N ARG A 16 2.98 -12.09 -8.10
CA ARG A 16 1.51 -12.29 -8.27
C ARG A 16 1.30 -13.75 -7.95
N SER A 17 1.70 -14.01 -6.73
CA SER A 17 1.39 -15.21 -5.98
C SER A 17 0.67 -14.71 -4.73
N GLN A 18 -0.47 -14.02 -4.93
CA GLN A 18 -1.66 -13.96 -4.08
C GLN A 18 -2.47 -12.67 -4.33
N SER A 19 -3.78 -12.86 -4.43
CA SER A 19 -4.85 -11.86 -4.50
C SER A 19 -5.20 -11.30 -5.89
N GLN A 20 -5.91 -12.14 -6.64
CA GLN A 20 -7.23 -11.87 -7.24
C GLN A 20 -7.56 -10.41 -7.63
N ASN A 21 -7.61 -10.13 -8.94
CA ASN A 21 -8.58 -9.33 -9.70
C ASN A 21 -9.25 -8.06 -9.10
N PHE A 22 -8.72 -7.43 -8.07
CA PHE A 22 -9.18 -6.09 -7.68
C PHE A 22 -8.47 -5.07 -8.55
N ASN A 23 -9.21 -4.56 -9.53
CA ASN A 23 -8.91 -3.36 -10.31
C ASN A 23 -8.04 -2.37 -9.49
N ASP A 24 -6.76 -2.21 -9.88
CA ASP A 24 -5.75 -1.44 -9.14
C ASP A 24 -6.18 0.02 -8.84
N VAL A 25 -7.17 0.53 -9.57
CA VAL A 25 -7.81 1.84 -9.35
C VAL A 25 -8.41 2.01 -7.95
N ASN A 26 -8.79 0.93 -7.27
CA ASN A 26 -9.38 1.00 -5.93
C ASN A 26 -8.36 0.79 -4.79
N GLN A 27 -7.07 0.62 -5.12
CA GLN A 27 -6.02 0.34 -4.15
C GLN A 27 -5.16 1.58 -3.88
N LEU A 28 -4.92 1.86 -2.60
CA LEU A 28 -4.00 2.91 -2.13
C LEU A 28 -2.75 2.31 -1.50
N PHE A 29 -1.62 2.96 -1.77
CA PHE A 29 -0.34 2.66 -1.13
C PHE A 29 -0.15 3.53 0.12
N LEU A 30 0.11 2.88 1.24
CA LEU A 30 0.40 3.49 2.54
C LEU A 30 1.91 3.41 2.79
N GLY A 31 2.62 4.51 2.54
CA GLY A 31 4.04 4.62 2.81
C GLY A 31 4.32 5.25 4.17
N ASN A 32 5.53 5.02 4.69
CA ASN A 32 6.03 5.67 5.90
C ASN A 32 5.18 5.38 7.16
N LEU A 33 4.61 4.17 7.23
CA LEU A 33 3.83 3.74 8.37
C LEU A 33 4.75 3.57 9.60
N PRO A 34 4.28 3.98 10.79
CA PRO A 34 5.05 3.78 12.00
C PRO A 34 5.19 2.28 12.31
N HIS A 35 6.25 1.93 13.05
CA HIS A 35 6.60 0.52 13.28
C HIS A 35 5.54 -0.25 14.09
N ASN A 36 4.75 0.47 14.88
CA ASN A 36 3.64 -0.03 15.66
C ASN A 36 2.30 0.03 14.91
N ALA A 37 2.24 0.53 13.68
CA ALA A 37 1.00 0.57 12.90
C ALA A 37 0.48 -0.86 12.70
N THR A 38 -0.72 -1.10 13.23
CA THR A 38 -1.44 -2.37 13.03
C THR A 38 -2.47 -2.23 11.92
N GLU A 39 -2.82 -3.36 11.31
CA GLU A 39 -3.90 -3.41 10.32
C GLU A 39 -5.22 -2.91 10.88
N ASP A 40 -5.52 -3.24 12.14
CA ASP A 40 -6.77 -2.86 12.80
C ASP A 40 -6.87 -1.34 13.01
N GLU A 41 -5.80 -0.70 13.48
CA GLU A 41 -5.72 0.76 13.61
C GLU A 41 -5.89 1.46 12.26
N LEU A 42 -5.17 1.00 11.23
CA LEU A 42 -5.30 1.57 9.89
C LEU A 42 -6.71 1.36 9.36
N ARG A 43 -7.29 0.17 9.54
CA ARG A 43 -8.64 -0.13 9.11
C ARG A 43 -9.65 0.80 9.77
N ASN A 44 -9.51 1.08 11.06
CA ASN A 44 -10.40 1.97 11.79
C ASN A 44 -10.27 3.44 11.34
N ILE A 45 -9.05 3.90 11.05
CA ILE A 45 -8.82 5.26 10.52
C ILE A 45 -9.39 5.39 9.10
N PHE A 46 -9.18 4.36 8.27
CA PHE A 46 -9.53 4.41 6.86
C PHE A 46 -10.99 4.04 6.59
N SER A 47 -11.69 3.37 7.52
CA SER A 47 -13.09 3.02 7.38
C SER A 47 -14.02 4.23 7.29
N ASP A 48 -13.59 5.39 7.81
CA ASP A 48 -14.34 6.65 7.71
C ASP A 48 -14.48 7.15 6.26
N TYR A 49 -13.56 6.75 5.37
CA TYR A 49 -13.59 7.16 3.96
C TYR A 49 -14.39 6.20 3.08
N GLY A 50 -14.61 4.96 3.53
CA GLY A 50 -15.44 3.97 2.85
C GLY A 50 -15.15 2.53 3.27
N ASN A 51 -15.86 1.59 2.63
CA ASN A 51 -15.73 0.17 2.93
C ASN A 51 -14.41 -0.41 2.40
N ILE A 52 -13.64 -1.02 3.30
CA ILE A 52 -12.33 -1.61 3.02
C ILE A 52 -12.52 -3.11 2.75
N ILE A 53 -12.13 -3.54 1.55
CA ILE A 53 -12.23 -4.93 1.12
C ILE A 53 -10.96 -5.74 1.43
N ASP A 54 -9.80 -5.08 1.43
CA ASP A 54 -8.51 -5.69 1.71
C ASP A 54 -7.59 -4.65 2.35
N LEU A 55 -6.82 -5.07 3.36
CA LEU A 55 -5.79 -4.25 3.98
C LEU A 55 -4.62 -5.17 4.32
N ARG A 56 -3.44 -4.80 3.83
CA ARG A 56 -2.20 -5.59 3.95
C ARG A 56 -1.05 -4.72 4.41
N VAL A 57 -0.56 -4.93 5.62
CA VAL A 57 0.64 -4.24 6.14
C VAL A 57 1.87 -5.12 5.98
N HIS A 58 2.90 -4.57 5.35
CA HIS A 58 4.20 -5.18 5.19
C HIS A 58 5.22 -4.44 6.05
N SER A 59 5.59 -5.09 7.15
CA SER A 59 6.70 -4.63 7.98
C SER A 59 7.99 -5.24 7.44
N LYS A 60 8.95 -4.38 7.04
CA LYS A 60 10.30 -4.87 6.76
C LYS A 60 11.01 -5.02 8.09
N PRO A 61 11.41 -6.23 8.50
CA PRO A 61 12.23 -6.36 9.68
C PRO A 61 13.52 -5.54 9.46
N PRO A 62 14.06 -4.91 10.52
CA PRO A 62 15.37 -4.29 10.42
C PRO A 62 16.34 -5.33 9.85
N LYS A 63 16.98 -5.00 8.71
CA LYS A 63 18.01 -5.88 8.16
C LYS A 63 19.10 -6.03 9.21
N SER A 64 19.19 -7.20 9.82
CA SER A 64 20.35 -7.62 10.61
C SER A 64 21.56 -7.61 9.68
N GLY A 65 22.39 -6.55 9.77
CA GLY A 65 23.51 -6.31 8.85
C GLY A 65 23.54 -4.91 8.22
N GLY A 66 22.60 -4.03 8.55
CA GLY A 66 22.75 -2.60 8.25
C GLY A 66 23.89 -1.96 9.07
N PRO A 67 24.47 -0.83 8.60
CA PRO A 67 25.45 -0.08 9.38
C PRO A 67 24.96 0.19 10.81
N PRO A 68 25.83 0.19 11.83
CA PRO A 68 25.46 0.60 13.19
C PRO A 68 24.79 1.99 13.16
N GLY A 69 23.57 2.10 13.67
CA GLY A 69 22.78 3.35 13.63
C GLY A 69 21.88 3.51 12.40
N ALA A 70 21.84 2.55 11.47
CA ALA A 70 20.84 2.55 10.40
C ALA A 70 19.44 2.37 11.00
N ARG A 71 18.58 3.37 10.81
CA ARG A 71 17.16 3.27 11.17
C ARG A 71 16.50 2.18 10.32
N ALA A 72 15.67 1.36 10.95
CA ALA A 72 14.85 0.42 10.22
C ALA A 72 14.01 1.19 9.18
N PRO A 73 13.86 0.67 7.95
CA PRO A 73 12.99 1.28 6.98
C PRO A 73 11.56 1.30 7.56
N PRO A 74 10.80 2.39 7.32
CA PRO A 74 9.43 2.47 7.80
C PRO A 74 8.58 1.38 7.16
N ASN A 75 7.51 1.00 7.85
CA ASN A 75 6.56 0.02 7.35
C ASN A 75 5.81 0.60 6.14
N TYR A 76 5.28 -0.28 5.29
CA TYR A 76 4.39 0.12 4.21
C TYR A 76 3.20 -0.83 4.13
N GLY A 77 2.10 -0.38 3.56
CA GLY A 77 0.90 -1.19 3.43
C GLY A 77 0.15 -0.86 2.16
N PHE A 78 -0.85 -1.69 1.87
CA PHE A 78 -1.80 -1.51 0.80
C PHE A 78 -3.19 -1.61 1.39
N ILE A 79 -4.07 -0.74 0.95
CA ILE A 79 -5.48 -0.76 1.32
C ILE A 79 -6.31 -0.71 0.05
N THR A 80 -7.30 -1.57 -0.06
CA THR A 80 -8.19 -1.64 -1.20
C THR A 80 -9.59 -1.35 -0.73
N TYR A 81 -10.24 -0.40 -1.38
CA TYR A 81 -11.63 -0.04 -1.11
C TYR A 81 -12.59 -0.74 -2.06
N GLU A 82 -13.83 -0.87 -1.63
CA GLU A 82 -14.90 -1.39 -2.49
C GLU A 82 -15.20 -0.44 -3.65
N THR A 83 -15.10 0.87 -3.42
CA THR A 83 -15.48 1.90 -4.40
C THR A 83 -14.35 2.89 -4.68
N GLN A 84 -14.29 3.38 -5.91
CA GLN A 84 -13.37 4.44 -6.31
C GLN A 84 -13.63 5.75 -5.54
N GLN A 85 -14.87 6.02 -5.17
CA GLN A 85 -15.22 7.24 -4.42
C GLN A 85 -14.58 7.27 -3.02
N ALA A 86 -14.45 6.10 -2.37
CA ALA A 86 -13.73 6.00 -1.09
C ALA A 86 -12.24 6.34 -1.23
N VAL A 87 -11.62 5.90 -2.33
CA VAL A 87 -10.24 6.27 -2.68
C VAL A 87 -10.11 7.78 -2.85
N GLU A 88 -11.01 8.40 -3.61
CA GLU A 88 -10.99 9.85 -3.84
C GLU A 88 -11.19 10.65 -2.54
N ASN A 89 -12.10 10.22 -1.67
CA ASN A 89 -12.31 10.82 -0.36
C ASN A 89 -11.06 10.75 0.51
N CYS A 90 -10.43 9.57 0.56
CA CYS A 90 -9.20 9.35 1.31
C CYS A 90 -8.04 10.20 0.77
N LEU A 91 -7.90 10.31 -0.56
CA LEU A 91 -6.87 11.14 -1.18
C LEU A 91 -7.10 12.64 -0.91
N ARG A 92 -8.35 13.10 -0.91
CA ARG A 92 -8.69 14.50 -0.59
C ARG A 92 -8.39 14.84 0.87
N ALA A 93 -8.65 13.92 1.81
CA ALA A 93 -8.38 14.13 3.22
C ALA A 93 -6.89 14.31 3.53
N LYS A 94 -5.99 13.68 2.76
CA LYS A 94 -4.53 13.79 2.93
C LYS A 94 -3.95 15.16 2.54
N VAL A 95 -4.71 16.00 1.83
CA VAL A 95 -4.22 17.26 1.23
C VAL A 95 -4.68 18.50 2.02
N SER A 96 -5.44 18.34 3.11
CA SER A 96 -5.81 19.44 4.03
C SER A 96 -4.95 19.43 5.29
#